data_AF-A0A2D5QN32-F1
#
_entry.id   AF-A0A2D5QN32-F1
#
_cell.length_a   1.000
_cell.length_b   1.000
_cell.length_c   1.000
_cell.angle_alpha   90.00
_cell.angle_beta   90.00
_cell.angle_gamma   90.00
#
_symmetry.space_group_name_H-M   'P 1'
#
loop_
_entity.id
_entity.type
_entity.pdbx_description
1 polymer ?
#
loop_
_entity_poly.entity_id
_entity_poly.type
_entity_poly.pdbx_seq_one_letter_code
_entity_poly.pdbx_strand_id
1 'polypeptide(L)'
;MNKYGILSHLLIRFEKVNQSFLPRLCITLLVLVVLMSGYLLLNNSLEHKVDLLLPLDTWIPYLPWTAGVYFTLYLMYMGVALTLESKAYTQVLVDLVLMTLISFACFVVITSHYPRPAPEAWVNSIWKPVLDFMVYLDAPGNTCPSLHVSTSLYLSWVMRKSSHGVLWQIWGLLVSLSTLTLKQHFVWDWIGGVLLVYLIILMQPNISLILNKLRINNI
;
A
#
# COMPACT_ATOMS: atom_id res chain seq x y z
N MET A 1 6.38 -10.10 -36.84
CA MET A 1 5.48 -10.03 -35.66
C MET A 1 5.94 -8.87 -34.79
N ASN A 2 5.07 -7.89 -34.55
CA ASN A 2 5.42 -6.71 -33.74
C ASN A 2 5.85 -7.17 -32.33
N LYS A 3 7.04 -6.77 -31.88
CA LYS A 3 7.67 -7.21 -30.61
C LYS A 3 6.81 -6.90 -29.37
N TYR A 4 5.77 -6.07 -29.54
CA TYR A 4 4.86 -5.61 -28.49
C TYR A 4 3.39 -6.02 -28.66
N GLY A 5 3.03 -6.76 -29.73
CA GLY A 5 1.62 -6.97 -30.09
C GLY A 5 0.76 -7.62 -29.00
N ILE A 6 1.29 -8.63 -28.30
CA ILE A 6 0.55 -9.33 -27.23
C ILE A 6 0.34 -8.41 -26.02
N LEU A 7 1.39 -7.74 -25.54
CA LEU A 7 1.30 -6.83 -24.39
C LEU A 7 0.38 -5.64 -24.68
N SER A 8 0.47 -5.05 -25.87
CA SER A 8 -0.43 -3.99 -26.33
C SER A 8 -1.88 -4.45 -26.35
N HIS A 9 -2.16 -5.63 -26.91
CA HIS A 9 -3.50 -6.20 -26.95
C HIS A 9 -4.06 -6.48 -25.54
N LEU A 10 -3.25 -7.04 -24.64
CA LEU A 10 -3.63 -7.29 -23.25
C LEU A 10 -3.94 -6.00 -22.50
N LEU A 11 -3.09 -4.97 -22.63
CA LEU A 11 -3.30 -3.67 -22.01
C LEU A 11 -4.61 -3.02 -22.47
N ILE A 12 -4.86 -2.98 -23.78
CA ILE A 12 -6.07 -2.38 -24.33
C ILE A 12 -7.31 -3.15 -23.90
N ARG A 13 -7.26 -4.49 -23.88
CA ARG A 13 -8.37 -5.31 -23.39
C ARG A 13 -8.62 -5.07 -21.91
N PHE A 14 -7.57 -4.94 -21.10
CA PHE A 14 -7.66 -4.61 -19.68
C PHE A 14 -8.28 -3.22 -19.45
N GLU A 15 -7.79 -2.19 -20.15
CA GLU A 15 -8.34 -0.83 -20.09
C GLU A 15 -9.81 -0.79 -20.54
N LYS A 16 -10.20 -1.59 -21.54
CA LYS A 16 -11.60 -1.71 -21.95
C LYS A 16 -12.49 -2.33 -20.87
N VAL A 17 -12.01 -3.38 -20.20
CA VAL A 17 -12.74 -4.03 -19.10
C VAL A 17 -12.91 -3.07 -17.91
N ASN A 18 -11.88 -2.29 -17.60
CA ASN A 18 -11.86 -1.42 -16.42
C ASN A 18 -12.51 -0.03 -16.65
N GLN A 19 -13.23 0.18 -17.76
CA GLN A 19 -14.00 1.42 -18.01
C GLN A 19 -15.16 1.58 -17.02
N SER A 20 -15.79 0.48 -16.61
CA SER A 20 -16.86 0.48 -15.61
C SER A 20 -16.31 0.33 -14.20
N PHE A 21 -17.03 0.87 -13.21
CA PHE A 21 -16.58 0.85 -11.82
C PHE A 21 -16.56 -0.57 -11.20
N LEU A 22 -17.52 -1.43 -11.54
CA LEU A 22 -17.62 -2.78 -10.95
C LEU A 22 -16.40 -3.65 -11.29
N PRO A 23 -15.94 -3.74 -12.55
CA PRO A 23 -14.67 -4.37 -12.87
C PRO A 23 -13.48 -3.77 -12.12
N ARG A 24 -13.38 -2.43 -11.98
CA ARG A 24 -12.31 -1.81 -11.19
C ARG A 24 -12.34 -2.26 -9.74
N LEU A 25 -13.52 -2.33 -9.13
CA LEU A 25 -13.68 -2.81 -7.76
C LEU A 25 -13.19 -4.26 -7.62
N CYS A 26 -13.64 -5.16 -8.50
CA CYS A 26 -13.23 -6.56 -8.51
C CYS A 26 -11.72 -6.73 -8.73
N ILE A 27 -11.14 -5.98 -9.66
CA ILE A 27 -9.70 -5.99 -9.93
C ILE A 27 -8.93 -5.50 -8.70
N THR A 28 -9.34 -4.38 -8.09
CA THR A 28 -8.69 -3.86 -6.89
C THR A 28 -8.72 -4.90 -5.76
N LEU A 29 -9.88 -5.50 -5.49
CA LEU A 29 -10.00 -6.55 -4.45
C LEU A 29 -9.12 -7.76 -4.75
N LEU A 30 -9.11 -8.23 -5.99
CA LEU A 30 -8.25 -9.33 -6.42
C LEU A 30 -6.77 -9.01 -6.22
N VAL A 31 -6.33 -7.83 -6.65
CA VAL A 31 -4.94 -7.37 -6.48
C VAL A 31 -4.58 -7.29 -5.00
N LEU A 32 -5.43 -6.72 -4.16
CA LEU A 32 -5.19 -6.66 -2.71
C LEU A 32 -5.06 -8.05 -2.09
N VAL A 33 -5.90 -9.01 -2.46
CA VAL A 33 -5.81 -10.41 -1.97
C VAL A 33 -4.51 -11.07 -2.43
N VAL A 34 -4.13 -10.90 -3.70
CA VAL A 34 -2.88 -11.46 -4.24
C VAL A 34 -1.66 -10.88 -3.54
N LEU A 35 -1.60 -9.56 -3.37
CA LEU A 35 -0.49 -8.88 -2.71
C LEU A 35 -0.43 -9.22 -1.22
N MET A 36 -1.57 -9.28 -0.53
CA MET A 36 -1.64 -9.75 0.86
C MET A 36 -1.14 -11.19 1.00
N SER A 37 -1.52 -12.07 0.08
CA SER A 37 -1.07 -13.47 0.10
C SER A 37 0.45 -13.57 -0.08
N GLY A 38 1.03 -12.76 -0.97
CA GLY A 38 2.49 -12.69 -1.14
C GLY A 38 3.20 -12.15 0.10
N TYR A 39 2.64 -11.14 0.75
CA TYR A 39 3.15 -10.60 2.01
C TYR A 39 3.15 -11.66 3.12
N LEU A 40 2.04 -12.35 3.32
CA LEU A 40 1.91 -13.41 4.34
C LEU A 40 2.85 -14.58 4.06
N LEU A 41 3.03 -14.95 2.79
CA LEU A 41 4.00 -15.97 2.39
C LEU A 41 5.42 -15.59 2.82
N LEU A 42 5.87 -14.38 2.48
CA LEU A 42 7.18 -13.89 2.90
C LEU A 42 7.27 -13.80 4.42
N ASN A 43 6.23 -13.31 5.10
CA ASN A 43 6.24 -13.17 6.56
C ASN A 43 6.42 -14.52 7.25
N ASN A 44 5.78 -15.57 6.73
CA ASN A 44 5.83 -16.90 7.34
C ASN A 44 7.05 -17.72 6.90
N SER A 45 7.70 -17.35 5.80
CA SER A 45 8.86 -18.10 5.25
C SER A 45 10.20 -17.53 5.66
N LEU A 46 10.26 -16.26 6.06
CA LEU A 46 11.50 -15.59 6.45
C LEU A 46 11.71 -15.68 7.96
N GLU A 47 12.97 -15.91 8.36
CA GLU A 47 13.37 -15.81 9.75
C GLU A 47 13.62 -14.33 10.08
N HIS A 48 12.81 -13.74 10.96
CA HIS A 48 12.92 -12.33 11.29
C HIS A 48 13.97 -12.09 12.37
N LYS A 49 14.97 -11.27 12.07
CA LYS A 49 16.14 -11.07 12.95
C LYS A 49 16.46 -9.60 13.23
N VAL A 50 15.89 -8.68 12.46
CA VAL A 50 16.30 -7.29 12.50
C VAL A 50 15.29 -6.45 13.26
N ASP A 51 15.75 -5.85 14.34
CA ASP A 51 15.03 -4.81 15.06
C ASP A 51 15.55 -3.44 14.59
N LEU A 52 14.62 -2.56 14.18
CA LEU A 52 14.90 -1.20 13.72
C LEU A 52 14.43 -0.13 14.74
N LEU A 53 14.21 -0.49 16.00
CA LEU A 53 13.82 0.44 17.07
C LEU A 53 14.79 1.62 17.18
N LEU A 54 14.21 2.82 17.19
CA LEU A 54 14.86 4.05 17.63
C LEU A 54 14.35 4.46 19.01
N PRO A 55 15.12 5.27 19.77
CA PRO A 55 14.59 5.92 20.98
C PRO A 55 13.31 6.70 20.71
N LEU A 56 13.19 7.32 19.53
CA LEU A 56 11.99 8.05 19.11
C LEU A 56 10.75 7.16 19.04
N ASP A 57 10.87 5.89 18.67
CA ASP A 57 9.73 4.96 18.64
C ASP A 57 9.09 4.83 20.03
N THR A 58 9.88 4.91 21.10
CA THR A 58 9.37 4.82 22.47
C THR A 58 8.60 6.07 22.92
N TRP A 59 8.86 7.22 22.31
CA TRP A 59 8.19 8.49 22.65
C TRP A 59 6.81 8.62 22.00
N ILE A 60 6.57 7.88 20.91
CA ILE A 60 5.26 7.88 20.25
C ILE A 60 4.26 7.12 21.15
N PRO A 61 3.11 7.72 21.51
CA PRO A 61 2.15 7.04 22.38
C PRO A 61 1.42 5.91 21.64
N TYR A 62 1.10 4.83 22.36
CA TYR A 62 0.19 3.81 21.85
C TYR A 62 -1.26 4.30 21.93
N LEU A 63 -1.95 4.44 20.79
CA LEU A 63 -3.30 4.96 20.67
C LEU A 63 -4.25 3.93 20.02
N PRO A 64 -4.88 3.03 20.81
CA PRO A 64 -5.71 1.94 20.29
C PRO A 64 -6.81 2.34 19.31
N TRP A 65 -7.43 3.50 19.51
CA TRP A 65 -8.53 4.00 18.67
C TRP A 65 -8.09 4.29 17.22
N THR A 66 -6.80 4.51 17.00
CA THR A 66 -6.25 4.77 15.65
C THR A 66 -6.29 3.51 14.77
N ALA A 67 -6.62 2.33 15.31
CA ALA A 67 -6.85 1.10 14.54
C ALA A 67 -8.01 1.27 13.55
N GLY A 68 -9.06 2.02 13.94
CA GLY A 68 -10.13 2.36 13.01
C GLY A 68 -9.61 3.16 11.81
N VAL A 69 -8.76 4.17 12.06
CA VAL A 69 -8.12 4.97 11.01
C VAL A 69 -7.21 4.10 10.14
N TYR A 70 -6.43 3.21 10.73
CA TYR A 70 -5.56 2.28 10.00
C TYR A 70 -6.30 1.48 8.92
N PHE A 71 -7.44 0.89 9.27
CA PHE A 71 -8.25 0.11 8.33
C PHE A 71 -8.89 0.95 7.22
N THR A 72 -8.98 2.28 7.37
CA THR A 72 -9.52 3.13 6.31
C THR A 72 -8.63 3.19 5.06
N LEU A 73 -7.39 2.66 5.11
CA LEU A 73 -6.57 2.42 3.91
C LEU A 73 -7.33 1.61 2.85
N TYR A 74 -8.09 0.59 3.26
CA TYR A 74 -8.87 -0.23 2.34
C TYR A 74 -9.93 0.60 1.59
N LEU A 75 -10.53 1.58 2.27
CA LEU A 75 -11.47 2.51 1.65
C LEU A 75 -10.77 3.47 0.68
N MET A 76 -9.50 3.84 0.93
CA MET A 76 -8.73 4.64 -0.02
C MET A 76 -8.53 3.90 -1.35
N TYR A 77 -8.18 2.60 -1.31
CA TYR A 77 -8.09 1.79 -2.54
C TYR A 77 -9.41 1.77 -3.31
N MET A 78 -10.53 1.60 -2.62
CA MET A 78 -11.86 1.61 -3.26
C MET A 78 -12.21 2.99 -3.81
N GLY A 79 -11.95 4.07 -3.06
CA GLY A 79 -12.23 5.43 -3.50
C GLY A 79 -11.47 5.80 -4.77
N VAL A 80 -10.19 5.42 -4.88
CA VAL A 80 -9.40 5.61 -6.10
C VAL A 80 -9.95 4.77 -7.25
N ALA A 81 -10.30 3.50 -7.02
CA ALA A 81 -10.91 2.64 -8.03
C ALA A 81 -12.25 3.19 -8.54
N LEU A 82 -13.04 3.84 -7.69
CA LEU A 82 -14.32 4.43 -8.08
C LEU A 82 -14.16 5.77 -8.82
N THR A 83 -13.14 6.55 -8.49
CA THR A 83 -13.00 7.93 -8.98
C THR A 83 -12.20 8.05 -10.27
N LEU A 84 -11.19 7.20 -10.48
CA LEU A 84 -10.30 7.35 -11.62
C LEU A 84 -10.87 6.78 -12.92
N GLU A 85 -10.49 7.43 -14.02
CA GLU A 85 -10.67 6.89 -15.37
C GLU A 85 -9.73 5.70 -15.63
N SER A 86 -10.14 4.85 -16.57
CA SER A 86 -9.45 3.62 -16.97
C SER A 86 -7.92 3.72 -17.06
N LYS A 87 -7.39 4.71 -17.78
CA LYS A 87 -5.94 4.88 -17.99
C LYS A 87 -5.21 5.28 -16.72
N ALA A 88 -5.79 6.20 -15.94
CA ALA A 88 -5.22 6.65 -14.67
C ALA A 88 -5.28 5.54 -13.62
N TYR A 89 -6.39 4.80 -13.55
CA TYR A 89 -6.53 3.62 -12.71
C TYR A 89 -5.50 2.54 -13.06
N THR A 90 -5.25 2.31 -14.35
CA THR A 90 -4.22 1.36 -14.81
C THR A 90 -2.82 1.78 -14.37
N GLN A 91 -2.48 3.08 -14.47
CA GLN A 91 -1.22 3.60 -13.95
C GLN A 91 -1.08 3.36 -12.44
N VAL A 92 -2.13 3.67 -11.66
CA VAL A 92 -2.14 3.45 -10.20
C VAL A 92 -1.94 1.99 -9.85
N LEU A 93 -2.60 1.06 -10.54
CA LEU A 93 -2.42 -0.37 -10.29
C LEU A 93 -0.98 -0.82 -10.56
N VAL A 94 -0.38 -0.36 -11.66
CA VAL A 94 1.02 -0.67 -11.98
C VAL A 94 1.95 -0.12 -10.90
N ASP A 95 1.73 1.12 -10.46
CA ASP A 95 2.54 1.76 -9.43
C ASP A 95 2.42 1.02 -8.09
N LEU A 96 1.19 0.64 -7.68
CA LEU A 96 0.97 -0.15 -6.45
C LEU A 96 1.62 -1.53 -6.49
N VAL A 97 1.53 -2.24 -7.63
CA VAL A 97 2.21 -3.54 -7.80
C VAL A 97 3.72 -3.36 -7.73
N LEU A 98 4.27 -2.33 -8.39
CA LEU A 98 5.70 -2.04 -8.37
C LEU A 98 6.20 -1.69 -6.96
N MET A 99 5.44 -0.86 -6.22
CA MET A 99 5.70 -0.56 -4.80
C MET A 99 5.81 -1.84 -3.99
N THR A 100 4.83 -2.73 -4.11
CA THR A 100 4.82 -3.99 -3.35
C THR A 100 5.96 -4.91 -3.73
N LEU A 101 6.31 -5.01 -5.02
CA LEU A 101 7.44 -5.83 -5.46
C LEU A 101 8.78 -5.29 -4.95
N ILE A 102 8.97 -3.97 -4.93
CA ILE A 102 10.16 -3.34 -4.34
C ILE A 102 10.20 -3.62 -2.83
N SER A 103 9.08 -3.46 -2.13
CA SER A 103 9.01 -3.79 -0.70
C SER A 103 9.31 -5.26 -0.44
N PHE A 104 8.80 -6.19 -1.24
CA PHE A 104 9.09 -7.62 -1.11
C PHE A 104 10.58 -7.93 -1.28
N ALA A 105 11.25 -7.29 -2.24
CA ALA A 105 12.70 -7.42 -2.38
C ALA A 105 13.43 -6.92 -1.12
N CYS A 106 13.00 -5.79 -0.55
CA CYS A 106 13.54 -5.28 0.71
C CYS A 106 13.26 -6.22 1.90
N PHE A 107 12.07 -6.80 1.99
CA PHE A 107 11.67 -7.70 3.07
C PHE A 107 12.56 -8.94 3.14
N VAL A 108 12.91 -9.51 1.98
CA VAL A 108 13.84 -10.65 1.88
C VAL A 108 15.24 -10.30 2.37
N VAL A 109 15.68 -9.05 2.19
CA VAL A 109 17.02 -8.60 2.57
C VAL A 109 17.09 -8.14 4.03
N ILE A 110 16.10 -7.38 4.50
CA ILE A 110 16.11 -6.71 5.81
C ILE A 110 15.52 -7.63 6.88
N THR A 111 14.46 -8.41 6.59
CA THR A 111 13.82 -9.33 7.56
C THR A 111 13.47 -8.66 8.91
N SER A 112 12.94 -7.43 8.86
CA SER A 112 12.62 -6.66 10.07
C SER A 112 11.38 -7.18 10.78
N HIS A 113 11.35 -7.09 12.11
CA HIS A 113 10.20 -7.47 12.92
C HIS A 113 9.94 -6.50 14.05
N TYR A 114 8.71 -5.98 14.13
CA TYR A 114 8.33 -5.02 15.14
C TYR A 114 7.94 -5.68 16.46
N PRO A 115 8.52 -5.29 17.60
CA PRO A 115 8.13 -5.80 18.91
C PRO A 115 6.80 -5.16 19.35
N ARG A 116 5.69 -5.74 18.90
CA ARG A 116 4.34 -5.21 19.16
C ARG A 116 3.94 -5.33 20.63
N PRO A 117 3.06 -4.44 21.14
CA PRO A 117 2.46 -4.64 22.45
C PRO A 117 1.71 -5.97 22.48
N ALA A 118 1.81 -6.68 23.62
CA ALA A 118 1.11 -7.94 23.80
C ALA A 118 -0.41 -7.69 23.97
N PRO A 119 -1.29 -8.66 23.65
CA PRO A 119 -2.76 -8.48 23.72
C PRO A 119 -3.30 -7.99 25.07
N GLU A 120 -2.57 -8.25 26.15
CA GLU A 120 -2.87 -7.75 27.50
C GLU A 120 -2.91 -6.21 27.54
N ALA A 121 -2.17 -5.53 26.66
CA ALA A 121 -2.13 -4.07 26.56
C ALA A 121 -3.46 -3.45 26.11
N TRP A 122 -4.38 -4.22 25.53
CA TRP A 122 -5.70 -3.73 25.11
C TRP A 122 -6.87 -4.60 25.55
N VAL A 123 -6.67 -5.50 26.52
CA VAL A 123 -7.72 -6.41 27.01
C VAL A 123 -8.97 -5.68 27.52
N ASN A 124 -8.79 -4.51 28.14
CA ASN A 124 -9.88 -3.67 28.67
C ASN A 124 -10.29 -2.53 27.73
N SER A 125 -9.77 -2.50 26.50
CA SER A 125 -10.08 -1.45 25.53
C SER A 125 -11.40 -1.72 24.82
N ILE A 126 -12.22 -0.68 24.65
CA ILE A 126 -13.41 -0.74 23.77
C ILE A 126 -13.05 -1.07 22.32
N TRP A 127 -11.79 -0.85 21.92
CA TRP A 127 -11.26 -1.13 20.59
C TRP A 127 -10.71 -2.56 20.44
N LYS A 128 -10.77 -3.40 21.48
CA LYS A 128 -10.26 -4.77 21.48
C LYS A 128 -10.66 -5.57 20.23
N PRO A 129 -11.93 -5.61 19.78
CA PRO A 129 -12.29 -6.40 18.60
C PRO A 129 -11.57 -5.95 17.33
N VAL A 130 -11.35 -4.64 17.16
CA VAL A 130 -10.66 -4.07 16.00
C VAL A 130 -9.17 -4.38 16.06
N LEU A 131 -8.57 -4.33 17.25
CA LEU A 131 -7.15 -4.63 17.46
C LEU A 131 -6.86 -6.12 17.27
N ASP A 132 -7.71 -7.00 17.81
CA ASP A 132 -7.59 -8.44 17.62
C ASP A 132 -7.68 -8.80 16.13
N PHE A 133 -8.60 -8.16 15.41
CA PHE A 133 -8.71 -8.34 13.95
C PHE A 133 -7.47 -7.82 13.21
N MET A 134 -6.91 -6.68 13.63
CA MET A 134 -5.69 -6.12 13.06
C MET A 134 -4.49 -7.06 13.24
N VAL A 135 -4.24 -7.55 14.45
CA VAL A 135 -3.10 -8.46 14.70
C VAL A 135 -3.29 -9.83 14.05
N TYR A 136 -4.54 -10.23 13.77
CA TYR A 136 -4.84 -11.44 13.01
C TYR A 136 -4.52 -11.31 11.52
N LEU A 137 -4.86 -10.17 10.91
CA LEU A 137 -4.65 -9.94 9.48
C LEU A 137 -3.25 -9.46 9.12
N ASP A 138 -2.66 -8.65 9.99
CA ASP A 138 -1.39 -8.01 9.74
C ASP A 138 -0.34 -8.58 10.70
N ALA A 139 0.67 -9.26 10.15
CA ALA A 139 1.73 -9.88 10.93
C ALA A 139 2.88 -8.90 11.27
N PRO A 140 3.63 -9.09 12.36
CA PRO A 140 4.67 -8.14 12.81
C PRO A 140 5.97 -8.12 12.00
N GLY A 141 6.15 -9.03 11.04
CA GLY A 141 7.39 -9.15 10.26
C GLY A 141 7.33 -8.40 8.94
N ASN A 142 8.49 -8.31 8.26
CA ASN A 142 8.62 -7.71 6.93
C ASN A 142 8.10 -6.27 6.87
N THR A 143 8.55 -5.43 7.81
CA THR A 143 7.97 -4.09 7.98
C THR A 143 8.63 -3.01 7.12
N CYS A 144 9.88 -3.22 6.66
CA CYS A 144 10.70 -2.18 5.99
C CYS A 144 10.89 -2.39 4.48
N PRO A 145 10.43 -1.46 3.62
CA PRO A 145 9.70 -0.22 3.91
C PRO A 145 8.20 -0.45 4.19
N SER A 146 7.57 0.46 4.94
CA SER A 146 6.15 0.31 5.29
C SER A 146 5.23 0.44 4.07
N LEU A 147 4.54 -0.66 3.74
CA LEU A 147 3.53 -0.68 2.67
C LEU A 147 2.35 0.23 3.01
N HIS A 148 1.83 0.19 4.24
CA HIS A 148 0.72 1.03 4.67
C HIS A 148 1.02 2.53 4.50
N VAL A 149 2.23 2.97 4.92
CA VAL A 149 2.67 4.36 4.73
C VAL A 149 2.80 4.70 3.26
N SER A 150 3.48 3.84 2.51
CA SER A 150 3.77 4.14 1.11
C SER A 150 2.47 4.22 0.29
N THR A 151 1.54 3.27 0.43
CA THR A 151 0.33 3.26 -0.37
C THR A 151 -0.67 4.31 0.08
N SER A 152 -0.80 4.61 1.38
CA SER A 152 -1.70 5.69 1.84
C SER A 152 -1.28 7.06 1.30
N LEU A 153 0.02 7.35 1.34
CA LEU A 153 0.58 8.61 0.84
C LEU A 153 0.59 8.67 -0.69
N TYR A 154 0.83 7.55 -1.38
CA TYR A 154 0.74 7.51 -2.83
C TYR A 154 -0.70 7.73 -3.32
N LEU A 155 -1.68 7.02 -2.74
CA LEU A 155 -3.09 7.17 -3.11
C LEU A 155 -3.60 8.59 -2.82
N SER A 156 -3.20 9.17 -1.68
CA SER A 156 -3.54 10.57 -1.41
C SER A 156 -2.94 11.50 -2.45
N TRP A 157 -1.66 11.30 -2.82
CA TRP A 157 -0.97 12.09 -3.83
C TRP A 157 -1.65 11.99 -5.19
N VAL A 158 -2.06 10.81 -5.64
CA VAL A 158 -2.82 10.61 -6.87
C VAL A 158 -4.10 11.46 -6.86
N MET A 159 -4.80 11.49 -5.73
CA MET A 159 -6.07 12.20 -5.57
C MET A 159 -5.94 13.70 -5.26
N ARG A 160 -4.72 14.23 -5.13
CA ARG A 160 -4.45 15.62 -4.70
C ARG A 160 -5.10 16.71 -5.56
N LYS A 161 -5.36 16.41 -6.85
CA LYS A 161 -5.99 17.34 -7.81
C LYS A 161 -7.49 17.10 -7.99
N SER A 162 -8.07 16.15 -7.26
CA SER A 162 -9.52 15.94 -7.24
C SER A 162 -10.23 17.06 -6.47
N SER A 163 -11.56 17.15 -6.59
CA SER A 163 -12.39 18.12 -5.86
C SER A 163 -12.22 18.05 -4.33
N HIS A 164 -11.79 16.91 -3.80
CA HIS A 164 -11.55 16.68 -2.37
C HIS A 164 -10.06 16.43 -2.07
N GLY A 165 -9.15 16.94 -2.90
CA GLY A 165 -7.71 16.62 -2.82
C GLY A 165 -7.08 16.86 -1.45
N VAL A 166 -7.46 17.93 -0.75
CA VAL A 166 -6.97 18.22 0.62
C VAL A 166 -7.42 17.14 1.61
N LEU A 167 -8.68 16.69 1.53
CA LEU A 167 -9.19 15.63 2.40
C LEU A 167 -8.43 14.31 2.16
N TRP A 168 -8.13 13.99 0.90
CA TRP A 168 -7.31 12.83 0.56
C TRP A 168 -5.91 12.93 1.16
N GLN A 169 -5.26 14.10 1.10
CA GLN A 169 -3.94 14.34 1.70
C GLN A 169 -3.95 14.13 3.22
N ILE A 170 -4.92 14.73 3.91
CA ILE A 170 -5.09 14.57 5.36
C ILE A 170 -5.34 13.10 5.70
N TRP A 171 -6.20 12.43 4.94
CA TRP A 171 -6.54 11.03 5.15
C TRP A 171 -5.32 10.11 4.99
N GLY A 172 -4.56 10.25 3.90
CA GLY A 172 -3.34 9.48 3.68
C GLY A 172 -2.30 9.68 4.78
N LEU A 173 -2.16 10.92 5.28
CA LEU A 173 -1.28 11.24 6.39
C LEU A 173 -1.77 10.61 7.71
N LEU A 174 -3.06 10.66 8.01
CA LEU A 174 -3.63 10.05 9.22
C LEU A 174 -3.47 8.52 9.23
N VAL A 175 -3.67 7.85 8.09
CA VAL A 175 -3.40 6.41 7.92
C VAL A 175 -1.91 6.12 8.09
N SER A 176 -1.05 6.96 7.51
CA SER A 176 0.40 6.81 7.64
C SER A 176 0.85 6.95 9.09
N LEU A 177 0.34 7.94 9.84
CA LEU A 177 0.70 8.16 11.24
C LEU A 177 0.10 7.13 12.18
N SER A 178 -1.06 6.55 11.86
CA SER A 178 -1.68 5.50 12.71
C SER A 178 -0.81 4.26 12.82
N THR A 179 0.02 3.97 11.82
CA THR A 179 0.99 2.87 11.84
C THR A 179 1.96 2.95 13.03
N LEU A 180 2.41 4.17 13.35
CA LEU A 180 3.34 4.46 14.45
C LEU A 180 2.62 4.42 15.80
N THR A 181 1.43 5.04 15.88
CA THR A 181 0.65 5.06 17.13
C THR A 181 0.03 3.71 17.48
N LEU A 182 -0.06 2.79 16.54
CA LEU A 182 -0.47 1.39 16.77
C LEU A 182 0.70 0.46 17.03
N LYS A 183 1.93 0.98 17.05
CA LYS A 183 3.14 0.18 17.26
C LYS A 183 3.21 -0.98 16.25
N GLN A 184 2.86 -0.70 14.99
CA GLN A 184 2.96 -1.65 13.89
C GLN A 184 4.27 -1.48 13.11
N HIS A 185 4.81 -0.26 13.13
CA HIS A 185 5.88 0.18 12.26
C HIS A 185 6.89 1.03 13.02
N PHE A 186 8.15 0.90 12.62
CA PHE A 186 9.25 1.72 13.11
C PHE A 186 9.24 3.09 12.44
N VAL A 187 9.79 4.11 13.09
CA VAL A 187 10.06 5.39 12.40
C VAL A 187 10.96 5.16 11.17
N TRP A 188 11.91 4.22 11.23
CA TRP A 188 12.77 3.89 10.09
C TRP A 188 12.01 3.33 8.89
N ASP A 189 11.11 2.37 9.10
CA ASP A 189 10.36 1.79 7.99
C ASP A 189 9.27 2.74 7.47
N TRP A 190 8.78 3.64 8.33
CA TRP A 190 7.90 4.75 7.96
C TRP A 190 8.61 5.71 7.00
N ILE A 191 9.85 6.11 7.31
CA ILE A 191 10.70 6.90 6.41
C ILE A 191 10.93 6.12 5.10
N GLY A 192 11.21 4.82 5.18
CA GLY A 192 11.33 3.94 4.02
C GLY A 192 10.09 3.97 3.13
N GLY A 193 8.90 3.95 3.73
CA GLY A 193 7.62 4.07 3.03
C GLY A 193 7.47 5.41 2.31
N VAL A 194 7.85 6.52 2.95
CA VAL A 194 7.87 7.85 2.32
C VAL A 194 8.84 7.91 1.15
N LEU A 195 10.06 7.39 1.31
CA LEU A 195 11.07 7.34 0.24
C LEU A 195 10.61 6.50 -0.95
N LEU A 196 9.90 5.40 -0.69
CA LEU A 196 9.33 4.56 -1.74
C LEU A 196 8.29 5.32 -2.58
N VAL A 197 7.46 6.17 -1.96
CA VAL A 197 6.51 7.03 -2.71
C VAL A 197 7.26 7.98 -3.63
N TYR A 198 8.31 8.65 -3.13
CA TYR A 198 9.13 9.53 -3.97
C TYR A 198 9.76 8.77 -5.13
N LEU A 199 10.33 7.59 -4.89
CA LEU A 199 10.91 6.75 -5.94
C LEU A 199 9.89 6.44 -7.05
N ILE A 200 8.67 6.06 -6.67
CA ILE A 200 7.61 5.71 -7.62
C ILE A 200 7.15 6.93 -8.41
N ILE A 201 6.98 8.08 -7.75
CA ILE A 201 6.64 9.33 -8.43
C ILE A 201 7.74 9.71 -9.44
N LEU A 202 9.02 9.50 -9.11
CA LEU A 202 10.14 9.74 -10.03
C LEU A 202 10.14 8.76 -11.21
N MET A 203 9.72 7.52 -11.01
CA MET A 203 9.60 6.52 -12.08
C MET A 203 8.36 6.70 -12.95
N GLN A 204 7.32 7.37 -12.44
CA GLN A 204 6.00 7.47 -13.08
C GLN A 204 6.03 8.00 -14.53
N PRO A 205 6.83 9.03 -14.90
CA PRO A 205 6.90 9.49 -16.28
C PRO A 205 7.40 8.41 -17.26
N ASN A 206 8.37 7.60 -16.83
CA ASN A 206 8.92 6.51 -17.63
C ASN A 206 7.89 5.38 -17.78
N ILE A 207 7.20 5.03 -16.70
CA ILE A 207 6.12 4.02 -16.73
C ILE A 207 5.00 4.49 -17.66
N SER A 208 4.59 5.76 -17.54
CA SER A 208 3.56 6.37 -18.39
C SER A 208 3.96 6.35 -19.87
N LEU A 209 5.23 6.62 -20.18
CA LEU A 209 5.77 6.54 -21.54
C LEU A 209 5.69 5.11 -22.10
N ILE A 210 6.01 4.10 -21.30
CA ILE A 210 5.90 2.68 -21.69
C ILE A 210 4.43 2.33 -21.97
N LEU A 211 3.52 2.67 -21.07
CA LEU A 211 2.08 2.43 -21.27
C LEU A 211 1.55 3.14 -22.52
N ASN A 212 1.97 4.38 -22.77
CA ASN A 212 1.60 5.12 -23.97
C ASN A 212 2.12 4.47 -25.25
N LYS A 213 3.37 4.01 -25.28
CA LYS A 213 3.91 3.25 -26.43
C LYS A 213 3.11 1.98 -26.68
N LEU A 214 2.75 1.25 -25.63
CA LEU A 214 1.93 0.05 -25.74
C LEU A 214 0.52 0.34 -26.30
N ARG A 215 -0.08 1.48 -25.95
CA ARG A 215 -1.38 1.92 -26.49
C ARG A 215 -1.32 2.22 -28.00
N ILE A 216 -0.24 2.84 -28.47
CA ILE A 216 -0.10 3.27 -29.87
C ILE A 216 0.26 2.10 -30.79
N ASN A 217 1.12 1.17 -30.33
CA ASN A 217 1.63 0.04 -31.14
C ASN A 217 0.59 -1.03 -31.54
N ASN A 218 -0.69 -0.81 -31.24
CA ASN A 218 -1.81 -1.67 -31.61
C ASN A 218 -2.71 -1.08 -32.72
N ILE A 219 -2.35 0.10 -33.23
CA ILE A 219 -2.87 0.69 -34.48
C ILE A 219 -1.91 0.26 -35.61
#